data_AF-A0A7C3YH39-F1
#
_entry.id   AF-A0A7C3YH39-F1
#
_cell.length_a   1.000
_cell.length_b   1.000
_cell.length_c   1.000
_cell.angle_alpha   90.00
_cell.angle_beta   90.00
_cell.angle_gamma   90.00
#
_symmetry.space_group_name_H-M   'P 1'
#
loop_
_entity.id
_entity.type
_entity.pdbx_description
1 polymer ?
#
loop_
_entity_poly.entity_id
_entity_poly.type
_entity_poly.pdbx_seq_one_letter_code
_entity_poly.pdbx_strand_id
1 'polypeptide(L)' 'MQVEGLEIRWLGHDTFLISDGKVLITDPFDIKERTKADIVLISHNHYDHCSPEDVKKVSHEGTV' A
#
# COMPACT_ATOMS: atom_id res chain seq x y z
N MET A 1 -9.15 10.02 5.14
CA MET A 1 -10.30 9.99 6.07
C MET A 1 -9.89 9.29 7.35
N GLN A 2 -10.60 9.50 8.46
CA GLN A 2 -10.33 8.86 9.74
C GLN A 2 -11.52 7.98 10.13
N VAL A 3 -11.27 6.71 10.48
CA VAL A 3 -12.30 5.76 10.92
C VAL A 3 -11.81 5.06 12.17
N GLU A 4 -12.46 5.30 13.32
CA GLU A 4 -12.08 4.69 14.61
C GLU A 4 -10.59 4.85 14.99
N GLY A 5 -9.95 5.95 14.55
CA GLY A 5 -8.52 6.22 14.78
C GLY A 5 -7.58 5.73 13.66
N LEU A 6 -8.10 4.97 12.69
CA LEU A 6 -7.36 4.58 11.49
C LEU A 6 -7.37 5.70 10.45
N GLU A 7 -6.19 6.11 10.01
CA GLU A 7 -6.04 6.93 8.81
C GLU A 7 -6.19 6.05 7.58
N ILE A 8 -7.08 6.45 6.66
CA ILE A 8 -7.27 5.80 5.36
C ILE A 8 -7.06 6.83 4.26
N ARG A 9 -6.12 6.55 3.35
CA ARG A 9 -5.82 7.37 2.17
C ARG A 9 -5.97 6.52 0.91
N TRP A 10 -6.70 7.04 -0.07
CA TRP A 10 -6.74 6.47 -1.41
C TRP A 10 -5.56 7.03 -2.21
N LEU A 11 -4.76 6.14 -2.81
CA LEU A 11 -3.56 6.52 -3.58
C LEU A 11 -3.76 6.36 -5.10
N GLY A 12 -4.92 5.84 -5.53
CA GLY A 12 -5.25 5.56 -6.93
C GLY A 12 -5.54 4.07 -7.16
N HIS A 13 -6.29 3.74 -8.20
CA HIS A 13 -6.73 2.37 -8.50
C HIS A 13 -7.30 1.68 -7.23
N ASP A 14 -6.90 0.45 -6.94
CA ASP A 14 -7.23 -0.30 -5.74
C ASP A 14 -6.16 -0.16 -4.65
N THR A 15 -5.31 0.87 -4.75
CA THR A 15 -4.31 1.20 -3.74
C THR A 15 -4.89 2.07 -2.63
N PHE A 16 -4.96 1.49 -1.43
CA PHE A 16 -5.26 2.19 -0.19
C PHE A 16 -4.08 2.10 0.77
N LEU A 17 -3.76 3.22 1.39
CA LEU A 17 -2.93 3.28 2.59
C LEU A 17 -3.84 3.30 3.80
N ILE A 18 -3.61 2.38 4.72
CA ILE A 18 -4.31 2.30 6.01
C ILE A 18 -3.26 2.35 7.11
N SER A 19 -3.44 3.22 8.10
CA SER A 19 -2.46 3.31 9.19
C SER A 19 -3.03 3.68 10.56
N ASP A 20 -2.50 2.98 11.57
CA ASP A 20 -2.59 3.28 13.01
C ASP A 20 -1.31 2.76 13.68
N GLY A 21 -0.25 3.57 13.68
CA GLY A 21 1.08 3.19 14.17
C GLY A 21 1.88 2.22 13.27
N LYS A 22 1.21 1.45 12.41
CA LYS A 22 1.79 0.69 11.29
C LYS A 22 1.16 1.10 9.97
N VAL A 23 1.92 1.01 8.87
CA VAL A 23 1.44 1.36 7.53
C VAL A 23 1.14 0.10 6.73
N LEU A 24 -0.09 -0.05 6.27
CA LEU A 24 -0.53 -1.08 5.34
C LEU A 24 -0.84 -0.45 3.98
N ILE A 25 -0.40 -1.09 2.89
CA ILE A 25 -0.79 -0.71 1.53
C ILE A 25 -1.41 -1.91 0.81
N THR A 26 -2.56 -1.70 0.19
CA THR A 26 -3.20 -2.69 -0.70
C THR A 26 -2.78 -2.45 -2.14
N ASP A 27 -2.66 -3.51 -2.94
CA ASP A 27 -2.57 -3.51 -4.40
C ASP A 27 -1.81 -2.29 -4.98
N PRO A 28 -0.52 -2.10 -4.66
CA PRO A 28 0.22 -0.91 -5.06
C PRO A 28 0.39 -0.86 -6.59
N PHE A 29 -0.06 0.22 -7.21
CA PHE A 29 -0.01 0.43 -8.65
C PHE A 29 0.18 1.91 -9.04
N ASP A 30 1.11 2.20 -9.95
CA ASP A 30 1.46 3.57 -10.40
C ASP A 30 1.71 4.55 -9.23
N ILE A 31 2.44 4.09 -8.21
CA ILE A 31 2.69 4.86 -6.99
C ILE A 31 3.70 5.98 -7.26
N LYS A 32 3.24 7.22 -7.14
CA LYS A 32 4.05 8.45 -7.36
C LYS A 32 4.68 8.98 -6.08
N GLU A 33 4.06 8.69 -4.93
CA GLU A 33 4.51 9.17 -3.63
C GLU A 33 5.60 8.25 -3.04
N ARG A 34 6.54 8.83 -2.29
CA ARG A 34 7.51 8.05 -1.52
C ARG A 34 6.93 7.63 -0.18
N THR A 35 6.06 6.63 -0.19
CA THR A 35 5.52 5.99 1.01
C THR A 35 6.19 4.65 1.25
N LYS A 36 6.40 4.29 2.52
CA LYS A 36 6.84 2.95 2.92
C LYS A 36 5.76 2.24 3.73
N ALA A 37 5.55 0.95 3.45
CA ALA A 37 4.57 0.11 4.11
C ALA A 37 5.26 -0.95 4.99
N ASP A 38 4.72 -1.21 6.16
CA ASP A 38 5.10 -2.35 7.00
C ASP A 38 4.45 -3.65 6.51
N ILE A 39 3.28 -3.54 5.87
CA ILE A 39 2.52 -4.67 5.31
C ILE A 39 2.06 -4.31 3.90
N VAL A 40 2.34 -5.17 2.93
CA VAL A 40 1.79 -5.05 1.57
C VAL A 40 0.81 -6.20 1.33
N LEU A 41 -0.45 -5.87 1.05
CA LEU A 41 -1.47 -6.85 0.71
C LEU A 41 -1.73 -6.86 -0.78
N ILE A 42 -1.70 -8.05 -1.38
CA ILE A 42 -2.02 -8.28 -2.78
C ILE A 42 -3.28 -9.14 -2.86
N SER A 43 -4.29 -8.65 -3.57
CA SER A 43 -5.57 -9.34 -3.73
C SER A 43 -5.48 -10.53 -4.68
N HIS A 44 -4.84 -10.36 -5.84
CA HIS A 44 -4.66 -11.41 -6.86
C HIS A 44 -3.53 -11.06 -7.86
N ASN A 45 -3.16 -12.02 -8.71
CA ASN A 45 -2.01 -11.91 -9.61
C ASN A 45 -2.36 -11.30 -10.98
N HIS A 46 -2.99 -10.13 -10.99
CA HIS A 46 -3.05 -9.27 -12.18
C HIS A 46 -2.09 -8.09 -12.02
N TYR A 47 -1.54 -7.58 -13.11
CA TYR A 47 -0.44 -6.61 -13.06
C TYR A 47 -0.82 -5.28 -12.38
N ASP A 48 -2.07 -4.84 -12.56
CA ASP A 48 -2.64 -3.65 -11.94
C ASP A 48 -2.93 -3.82 -10.44
N HIS A 49 -2.88 -5.05 -9.91
CA HIS A 49 -3.02 -5.35 -8.48
C HIS A 49 -1.73 -5.88 -7.83
N CYS A 50 -0.83 -6.44 -8.63
CA CYS A 50 0.42 -7.07 -8.21
C CYS A 50 1.58 -6.56 -9.08
N SER A 51 1.83 -5.25 -9.07
CA SER A 51 2.98 -4.64 -9.74
C SER A 51 4.25 -4.89 -8.91
N PRO A 52 5.19 -5.76 -9.34
CA PRO A 52 6.38 -6.04 -8.54
C PRO A 52 7.27 -4.81 -8.37
N GLU A 53 7.20 -3.89 -9.32
CA GLU A 53 7.90 -2.60 -9.25
C GLU A 53 7.35 -1.74 -8.12
N ASP A 54 6.03 -1.56 -8.06
CA ASP A 54 5.39 -0.72 -7.05
C ASP A 54 5.42 -1.36 -5.67
N VAL A 55 5.30 -2.70 -5.57
CA VAL A 55 5.57 -3.44 -4.33
C VAL A 55 6.97 -3.09 -3.81
N LYS A 56 8.01 -3.18 -4.66
CA LYS A 56 9.37 -2.83 -4.26
C LYS A 56 9.52 -1.34 -3.90
N LYS A 57 8.82 -0.43 -4.58
CA LYS A 57 8.84 1.00 -4.24
C LYS A 57 8.32 1.25 -2.84
N VAL A 58 7.27 0.56 -2.41
CA VAL A 58 6.66 0.75 -1.09
C VAL A 58 7.28 -0.11 0.02
N SER A 59 8.01 -1.17 -0.31
CA SER A 59 8.68 -2.01 0.69
C SER A 59 9.96 -1.37 1.28
N HIS A 60 10.24 -1.74 2.53
CA HIS A 60 11.48 -1.53 3.28
C HIS A 60 11.96 -2.89 3.85
N GLU A 61 13.08 -2.90 4.58
CA GLU A 61 13.69 -4.14 5.09
C GLU A 61 12.76 -4.97 5.99
N GLY A 62 11.88 -4.30 6.74
CA GLY A 62 10.92 -4.92 7.65
C GLY A 62 9.52 -5.11 7.07
N THR A 63 9.32 -4.84 5.77
CA THR A 63 8.03 -5.07 5.13
C THR A 63 7.74 -6.57 5.02
N VAL A 64 6.51 -6.94 5.34
CA VAL A 64 5.95 -8.27 5.09
C VAL A 64 4.99 -8.23 3.91
#